data_AF-A0AAQ3NXD1-F1
#
_entry.id   AF-A0AAQ3NXD1-F1
#
_cell.length_a   1.000
_cell.length_b   1.000
_cell.length_c   1.000
_cell.angle_alpha   90.00
_cell.angle_beta   90.00
_cell.angle_gamma   90.00
#
_symmetry.space_group_name_H-M   'P 1'
#
loop_
_entity.id
_entity.type
_entity.pdbx_description
1 polymer ?
#
loop_
_entity_poly.entity_id
_entity_poly.type
_entity_poly.pdbx_seq_one_letter_code
_entity_poly.pdbx_strand_id
1 'polypeptide(L)'
;MSTKDCGHHHSSRRRLIRLVLVGVAAFILLVLFLVFLIWVILRPANPASPSKTPPSSPSTSLPLSPTPSLSPCSDLVQQVVAECSQHLLELQSLIRKMEEERLEIQTVRNADYYGALIHHLTLVRNKRCLMAYVYNRAEIIRNLLWKIGHVLPQEIEEKLSHGEGEYYKKHSAALKYYMSKVMVDLTVVTSPSPSPPL
;
A
#
# COMPACT_ATOMS: atom_id res chain seq x y z
N MET A 1 -41.66 17.50 -64.18
CA MET A 1 -41.61 18.05 -62.81
C MET A 1 -41.37 16.87 -61.86
N SER A 2 -40.12 16.49 -61.61
CA SER A 2 -39.37 16.76 -60.37
C SER A 2 -40.19 16.80 -59.09
N THR A 3 -40.07 15.76 -58.26
CA THR A 3 -39.51 15.90 -56.91
C THR A 3 -38.80 14.60 -56.53
N LYS A 4 -37.53 14.75 -56.18
CA LYS A 4 -36.56 13.72 -55.81
C LYS A 4 -36.80 13.18 -54.39
N ASP A 5 -36.54 11.89 -54.28
CA ASP A 5 -36.22 11.07 -53.12
C ASP A 5 -35.47 11.79 -51.97
N CYS A 6 -35.96 11.66 -50.73
CA CYS A 6 -35.25 12.03 -49.50
C CYS A 6 -35.66 11.15 -48.30
N GLY A 7 -35.48 9.82 -48.39
CA GLY A 7 -35.71 8.89 -47.27
C GLY A 7 -34.46 8.41 -46.53
N HIS A 8 -33.26 8.59 -47.11
CA HIS A 8 -32.09 7.81 -46.69
C HIS A 8 -31.19 8.45 -45.61
N HIS A 9 -31.44 9.71 -45.20
CA HIS A 9 -30.51 10.41 -44.30
C HIS A 9 -30.72 10.13 -42.79
N HIS A 10 -31.90 9.63 -42.39
CA HIS A 10 -32.22 9.43 -40.98
C HIS A 10 -31.69 8.09 -40.41
N SER A 11 -31.52 7.06 -41.24
CA SER A 11 -31.08 5.73 -40.80
C SER A 11 -29.58 5.71 -40.44
N SER A 12 -28.74 6.39 -41.22
CA SER A 12 -27.28 6.47 -40.99
C SER A 12 -26.94 7.19 -39.69
N ARG A 13 -27.65 8.29 -39.36
CA ARG A 13 -27.42 9.05 -38.12
C ARG A 13 -27.75 8.23 -36.87
N ARG A 14 -28.78 7.39 -36.89
CA ARG A 14 -29.13 6.49 -35.77
C ARG A 14 -28.08 5.40 -35.55
N ARG A 15 -27.45 4.88 -36.62
CA ARG A 15 -26.36 3.89 -36.50
C ARG A 15 -25.10 4.50 -35.89
N LEU A 16 -24.72 5.70 -36.35
CA LEU A 16 -23.61 6.46 -35.78
C LEU A 16 -23.83 6.77 -34.29
N ILE A 17 -25.03 7.22 -33.91
CA ILE A 17 -25.36 7.50 -32.50
C ILE A 17 -25.26 6.22 -31.65
N ARG A 18 -25.75 5.07 -32.13
CA ARG A 18 -25.61 3.80 -31.38
C ARG A 18 -24.16 3.37 -31.21
N LEU A 19 -23.33 3.53 -32.24
CA LEU A 19 -21.90 3.19 -32.16
C LEU A 19 -21.17 4.09 -31.16
N VAL A 20 -21.47 5.39 -31.18
CA VAL A 20 -20.93 6.34 -30.20
C VAL A 20 -21.41 6.01 -28.79
N LEU A 21 -22.69 5.69 -28.60
CA LEU A 21 -23.23 5.29 -27.29
C LEU A 21 -22.60 4.00 -26.77
N VAL A 22 -22.38 3.01 -27.63
CA VAL A 22 -21.71 1.75 -27.25
C VAL A 22 -20.26 2.03 -26.86
N GLY A 23 -19.55 2.88 -27.61
CA GLY A 23 -18.19 3.29 -27.28
C GLY A 23 -18.09 4.03 -25.95
N VAL A 24 -19.01 4.97 -25.69
CA VAL A 24 -19.10 5.70 -24.43
C VAL A 24 -19.44 4.75 -23.28
N ALA A 25 -20.39 3.84 -23.45
CA ALA A 25 -20.74 2.84 -22.44
C ALA A 25 -19.56 1.91 -22.11
N ALA A 26 -18.83 1.44 -23.13
CA ALA A 26 -17.63 0.62 -22.95
C ALA A 26 -16.53 1.38 -22.21
N PHE A 27 -16.32 2.66 -22.53
CA PHE A 27 -15.36 3.51 -21.83
C PHE A 27 -15.75 3.73 -20.36
N ILE A 28 -17.03 3.99 -20.08
CA ILE A 28 -17.54 4.12 -18.71
C ILE A 28 -17.33 2.83 -17.94
N LEU A 29 -17.65 1.66 -18.52
CA LEU A 29 -17.42 0.37 -17.89
C LEU A 29 -15.94 0.12 -17.61
N LEU A 30 -15.05 0.50 -18.52
CA LEU A 30 -13.60 0.39 -18.34
C LEU A 30 -13.12 1.28 -17.19
N VAL A 31 -13.58 2.53 -17.12
CA VAL A 31 -13.23 3.46 -16.03
C VAL A 31 -13.77 2.94 -14.69
N LEU A 32 -15.02 2.48 -14.64
CA LEU A 32 -15.61 1.89 -13.42
C LEU A 32 -14.85 0.64 -12.97
N PHE A 33 -14.42 -0.20 -13.92
CA PHE A 33 -13.61 -1.38 -13.62
C PHE A 33 -12.23 -0.99 -13.05
N LEU A 34 -11.58 0.03 -13.60
CA LEU A 34 -10.31 0.55 -13.04
C LEU A 34 -10.50 1.13 -11.64
N VAL A 35 -11.56 1.91 -11.40
CA VAL A 35 -11.89 2.45 -10.08
C VAL A 35 -12.17 1.31 -9.09
N PHE A 36 -12.90 0.28 -9.50
CA PHE A 36 -13.16 -0.90 -8.70
C PHE A 36 -11.88 -1.67 -8.38
N LEU A 37 -10.99 -1.87 -9.36
CA LEU A 37 -9.69 -2.49 -9.14
C LEU A 37 -8.86 -1.67 -8.15
N ILE A 38 -8.80 -0.34 -8.32
CA ILE A 38 -8.10 0.54 -7.39
C ILE A 38 -8.70 0.41 -5.98
N TRP A 39 -10.02 0.41 -5.84
CA TRP A 39 -10.69 0.28 -4.55
C TRP A 39 -10.49 -1.09 -3.89
N VAL A 40 -10.48 -2.18 -4.67
CA VAL A 40 -10.19 -3.53 -4.17
C VAL A 40 -8.72 -3.66 -3.75
N ILE A 41 -7.81 -3.01 -4.48
CA ILE A 41 -6.37 -3.04 -4.21
C ILE A 41 -5.99 -2.15 -3.03
N LEU A 42 -6.64 -0.99 -2.90
CA LEU A 42 -6.41 -0.02 -1.83
C LEU A 42 -7.32 -0.23 -0.62
N ARG A 43 -8.25 -1.20 -0.63
CA ARG A 43 -9.12 -1.49 0.51
C ARG A 43 -8.23 -1.84 1.70
N PRO A 44 -8.07 -0.96 2.70
CA PRO A 44 -7.42 -1.34 3.92
C PRO A 44 -8.37 -2.34 4.56
N ALA A 45 -7.90 -3.57 4.78
CA ALA A 45 -8.58 -4.47 5.70
C ALA A 45 -8.62 -3.72 7.04
N ASN A 46 -9.78 -3.15 7.41
CA ASN A 46 -10.02 -2.62 8.74
C ASN A 46 -9.73 -3.76 9.72
N PRO A 47 -8.73 -3.66 10.61
CA PRO A 47 -8.61 -4.61 11.68
C PRO A 47 -9.81 -4.37 12.60
N ALA A 48 -10.73 -5.34 12.61
CA ALA A 48 -11.84 -5.36 13.52
C ALA A 48 -11.35 -5.21 14.97
N SER A 49 -12.13 -4.45 15.73
CA SER A 49 -12.01 -4.16 17.16
C SER A 49 -11.61 -5.36 18.03
N PRO A 50 -10.93 -5.13 19.17
CA PRO A 50 -10.49 -6.19 20.07
C PRO A 50 -11.68 -6.85 20.79
N SER A 51 -12.08 -8.05 20.37
CA SER A 51 -12.99 -8.89 21.15
C SER A 51 -12.21 -9.64 22.22
N LYS A 52 -12.56 -9.38 23.48
CA LYS A 52 -12.04 -9.98 24.71
C LYS A 52 -12.13 -11.52 24.71
N THR A 53 -11.03 -12.19 25.05
CA THR A 53 -11.05 -13.52 25.67
C THR A 53 -10.27 -13.45 26.99
N PRO A 54 -10.75 -14.07 28.08
CA PRO A 54 -10.15 -13.97 29.41
C PRO A 54 -8.92 -14.91 29.56
N PRO A 55 -7.93 -14.57 30.40
CA PRO A 55 -6.71 -15.36 30.55
C PRO A 55 -6.83 -16.39 31.68
N SER A 56 -6.45 -17.63 31.40
CA SER A 56 -5.97 -18.58 32.41
C SER A 56 -4.47 -18.36 32.60
N SER A 57 -4.09 -17.84 33.78
CA SER A 57 -2.69 -17.62 34.22
C SER A 57 -1.98 -18.97 34.55
N PRO A 58 -0.64 -19.01 34.70
CA PRO A 58 0.03 -18.35 35.82
C PRO A 58 1.25 -17.48 35.43
N SER A 59 1.24 -16.29 36.02
CA SER A 59 2.36 -15.63 36.72
C SER A 59 3.77 -15.68 36.10
N THR A 60 4.13 -14.64 35.35
CA THR A 60 5.47 -14.05 35.41
C THR A 60 5.32 -12.53 35.47
N SER A 61 5.70 -11.96 36.61
CA SER A 61 5.76 -10.52 36.84
C SER A 61 6.78 -9.85 35.93
N LEU A 62 6.33 -8.91 35.09
CA LEU A 62 7.19 -7.93 34.42
C LEU A 62 6.61 -6.52 34.66
N PRO A 63 7.43 -5.54 35.07
CA PRO A 63 6.95 -4.20 35.34
C PRO A 63 6.62 -3.48 34.03
N LEU A 64 5.50 -2.77 34.08
CA LEU A 64 4.88 -2.02 32.99
C LEU A 64 5.67 -0.74 32.70
N SER A 65 6.22 -0.59 31.49
CA SER A 65 6.44 0.70 30.84
C SER A 65 5.98 0.58 29.38
N PRO A 66 5.25 1.57 28.82
CA PRO A 66 4.74 1.47 27.46
C PRO A 66 5.84 1.90 26.49
N THR A 67 6.88 1.09 26.34
CA THR A 67 7.78 1.25 25.20
C THR A 67 7.02 0.82 23.94
N PRO A 68 6.97 1.63 22.88
CA PRO A 68 6.47 1.16 21.59
C PRO A 68 7.37 0.00 21.17
N SER A 69 6.83 -1.21 21.20
CA SER A 69 7.55 -2.43 20.85
C SER A 69 7.79 -2.45 19.34
N LEU A 70 8.76 -1.66 18.87
CA LEU A 70 9.26 -1.76 17.52
C LEU A 70 9.94 -3.12 17.42
N SER A 71 9.43 -4.02 16.57
CA SER A 71 10.16 -5.23 16.23
C SER A 71 11.46 -4.85 15.52
N PRO A 72 12.58 -5.57 15.72
CA PRO A 72 13.80 -5.31 14.97
C PRO A 72 13.55 -5.32 13.45
N CYS A 73 14.39 -4.63 12.67
CA CYS A 73 14.40 -4.76 11.22
C CYS A 73 14.60 -6.24 10.84
N SER A 74 13.51 -6.92 10.54
CA SER A 74 13.43 -8.36 10.71
C SER A 74 14.08 -9.10 9.55
N ASP A 75 14.83 -10.16 9.86
CA ASP A 75 15.31 -11.19 8.91
C ASP A 75 14.20 -11.67 7.96
N LEU A 76 12.96 -11.66 8.43
CA LEU A 76 11.77 -11.97 7.64
C LEU A 76 11.60 -11.08 6.39
N VAL A 77 11.94 -9.79 6.46
CA VAL A 77 11.87 -8.90 5.28
C VAL A 77 12.90 -9.33 4.25
N GLN A 78 14.12 -9.66 4.69
CA GLN A 78 15.16 -10.16 3.79
C GLN A 78 14.76 -11.50 3.18
N GLN A 79 14.15 -12.39 3.97
CA GLN A 79 13.62 -13.65 3.47
C GLN A 79 12.55 -13.43 2.38
N VAL A 80 11.56 -12.56 2.62
CA VAL A 80 10.52 -12.25 1.62
C VAL A 80 11.13 -11.64 0.36
N VAL A 81 12.17 -10.80 0.48
CA VAL A 81 12.87 -10.23 -0.68
C VAL A 81 13.63 -11.32 -1.47
N ALA A 82 14.24 -12.28 -0.79
CA ALA A 82 14.89 -13.42 -1.42
C ALA A 82 13.88 -14.31 -2.17
N GLU A 83 12.73 -14.62 -1.55
CA GLU A 83 11.63 -15.36 -2.19
C GLU A 83 11.07 -14.60 -3.41
N CYS A 84 10.94 -13.27 -3.33
CA CYS A 84 10.54 -12.46 -4.48
C CYS A 84 11.56 -12.54 -5.62
N SER A 85 12.85 -12.55 -5.30
CA SER A 85 13.90 -12.66 -6.31
C SER A 85 13.81 -14.00 -7.04
N GLN A 86 13.55 -15.08 -6.30
CA GLN A 86 13.35 -16.42 -6.88
C GLN A 86 12.12 -16.45 -7.80
N HIS A 87 10.98 -15.93 -7.34
CA HIS A 87 9.77 -15.86 -8.17
C HIS A 87 9.94 -15.01 -9.43
N LEU A 88 10.76 -13.95 -9.38
CA LEU A 88 11.06 -13.14 -10.55
C LEU A 88 11.84 -13.94 -11.60
N LEU A 89 12.84 -14.72 -11.18
CA LEU A 89 13.62 -15.58 -12.09
C LEU A 89 12.75 -16.66 -12.73
N GLU A 90 11.88 -17.30 -11.94
CA GLU A 90 10.94 -18.31 -12.42
C GLU A 90 9.91 -17.71 -13.41
N LEU A 91 9.39 -16.52 -13.11
CA LEU A 91 8.51 -15.81 -14.01
C LEU A 91 9.20 -15.51 -15.35
N GLN A 92 10.43 -15.01 -15.31
CA GLN A 92 11.20 -14.70 -16.52
C GLN A 92 11.48 -15.96 -17.36
N SER A 93 11.81 -17.09 -16.71
CA SER A 93 12.07 -18.34 -17.42
C SER A 93 10.83 -18.88 -18.12
N LEU A 94 9.66 -18.79 -17.47
CA LEU A 94 8.37 -19.19 -18.05
C LEU A 94 7.94 -18.28 -19.21
N ILE A 95 8.11 -16.97 -19.08
CA ILE A 95 7.82 -16.01 -20.16
C ILE A 95 8.66 -16.34 -21.39
N ARG A 96 9.97 -16.56 -21.22
CA ARG A 96 10.87 -16.92 -22.32
C ARG A 96 10.46 -18.23 -22.99
N LYS A 97 10.14 -19.26 -22.19
CA LYS A 97 9.67 -20.55 -22.72
C LYS A 97 8.40 -20.41 -23.56
N MET A 98 7.42 -19.64 -23.07
CA MET A 98 6.17 -19.39 -23.81
C MET A 98 6.39 -18.61 -25.11
N GLU A 99 7.37 -17.70 -25.15
CA GLU A 99 7.74 -16.98 -26.39
C GLU A 99 8.39 -17.90 -27.42
N GLU A 100 9.24 -18.83 -26.97
CA GLU A 100 9.95 -19.80 -27.83
C GLU A 100 8.98 -20.84 -28.43
N GLU A 101 7.94 -21.26 -27.70
CA GLU A 101 7.03 -22.33 -28.12
C GLU A 101 5.94 -21.90 -29.12
N ARG A 102 5.77 -20.60 -29.38
CA ARG A 102 4.82 -19.91 -30.31
C ARG A 102 3.84 -20.79 -31.14
N LEU A 103 2.96 -21.56 -30.47
CA LEU A 103 1.88 -22.35 -31.11
C LEU A 103 0.50 -22.05 -30.50
N GLU A 104 -0.45 -21.85 -31.42
CA GLU A 104 -1.90 -21.60 -31.38
C GLU A 104 -2.59 -21.03 -30.12
N ILE A 105 -3.56 -20.15 -30.37
CA ILE A 105 -4.26 -19.33 -29.37
C ILE A 105 -5.09 -20.15 -28.34
N GLN A 106 -5.27 -21.48 -28.55
CA GLN A 106 -5.93 -22.37 -27.59
C GLN A 106 -4.98 -23.03 -26.58
N THR A 107 -3.66 -23.06 -26.86
CA THR A 107 -2.60 -23.51 -25.94
C THR A 107 -2.20 -22.43 -24.91
N VAL A 108 -2.82 -21.25 -24.97
CA VAL A 108 -2.56 -20.08 -24.09
C VAL A 108 -2.95 -20.32 -22.62
N ARG A 109 -3.74 -21.36 -22.31
CA ARG A 109 -4.08 -21.76 -20.93
C ARG A 109 -3.37 -23.07 -20.53
N ASN A 110 -2.09 -23.19 -20.88
CA ASN A 110 -1.25 -24.31 -20.46
C ASN A 110 -0.72 -24.12 -19.02
N ALA A 111 -0.06 -25.15 -18.48
CA ALA A 111 0.51 -25.11 -17.13
C ALA A 111 1.51 -23.96 -16.94
N ASP A 112 2.29 -23.64 -17.98
CA ASP A 112 3.28 -22.57 -17.96
C ASP A 112 2.64 -21.18 -17.80
N TYR A 113 1.51 -20.93 -18.48
CA TYR A 113 0.74 -19.69 -18.35
C TYR A 113 0.25 -19.47 -16.91
N TYR A 114 -0.33 -20.50 -16.28
CA TYR A 114 -0.78 -20.38 -14.90
C TYR A 114 0.40 -20.27 -13.92
N GLY A 115 1.52 -20.96 -14.18
CA GLY A 115 2.75 -20.79 -13.42
C GLY A 115 3.21 -19.33 -13.44
N ALA A 116 3.32 -18.72 -14.62
CA ALA A 116 3.70 -17.32 -14.77
C ALA A 116 2.70 -16.38 -14.06
N LEU A 117 1.40 -16.64 -14.18
CA LEU A 117 0.37 -15.85 -13.51
C LEU A 117 0.51 -15.92 -11.98
N ILE A 118 0.77 -17.10 -11.42
CA ILE A 118 0.95 -17.29 -9.98
C ILE A 118 2.19 -16.53 -9.49
N HIS A 119 3.34 -16.68 -10.16
CA HIS A 119 4.55 -15.92 -9.78
C HIS A 119 4.32 -14.41 -9.83
N HIS A 120 3.65 -13.92 -10.88
CA HIS A 120 3.31 -12.50 -10.99
C HIS A 120 2.40 -12.03 -9.85
N LEU A 121 1.34 -12.77 -9.54
CA LEU A 121 0.42 -12.44 -8.44
C LEU A 121 1.12 -12.47 -7.08
N THR A 122 2.00 -13.44 -6.84
CA THR A 122 2.79 -13.53 -5.59
C THR A 122 3.70 -12.31 -5.44
N LEU A 123 4.40 -11.88 -6.50
CA LEU A 123 5.21 -10.67 -6.49
C LEU A 123 4.39 -9.42 -6.15
N VAL A 124 3.22 -9.28 -6.78
CA VAL A 124 2.31 -8.15 -6.51
C VAL A 124 1.80 -8.17 -5.06
N ARG A 125 1.46 -9.35 -4.53
CA ARG A 125 1.05 -9.53 -3.13
C ARG A 125 2.17 -9.13 -2.18
N ASN A 126 3.37 -9.67 -2.37
CA ASN A 126 4.51 -9.41 -1.49
C ASN A 126 4.92 -7.95 -1.53
N LYS A 127 4.92 -7.31 -2.72
CA LYS A 127 5.11 -5.86 -2.84
C LYS A 127 4.13 -5.07 -1.99
N ARG A 128 2.84 -5.39 -2.02
CA ARG A 128 1.82 -4.71 -1.21
C ARG A 128 2.05 -4.90 0.28
N CYS A 129 2.32 -6.14 0.71
CA CYS A 129 2.57 -6.46 2.11
C CYS A 129 3.82 -5.74 2.64
N LEU A 130 4.92 -5.75 1.87
CA LEU A 130 6.16 -5.05 2.23
C LEU A 130 5.93 -3.54 2.32
N MET A 131 5.23 -2.94 1.35
CA MET A 131 4.90 -1.52 1.38
C MET A 131 4.04 -1.15 2.59
N ALA A 132 3.02 -1.95 2.91
CA ALA A 132 2.18 -1.75 4.08
C ALA A 132 2.97 -1.86 5.39
N TYR A 133 3.87 -2.86 5.49
CA TYR A 133 4.75 -3.04 6.64
C TYR A 133 5.69 -1.84 6.85
N VAL A 134 6.41 -1.43 5.79
CA VAL A 134 7.34 -0.28 5.83
C VAL A 134 6.58 1.01 6.14
N TYR A 135 5.39 1.20 5.56
CA TYR A 135 4.55 2.35 5.84
C TYR A 135 4.14 2.41 7.32
N ASN A 136 3.63 1.31 7.87
CA ASN A 136 3.24 1.22 9.28
C ASN A 136 4.44 1.50 10.21
N ARG A 137 5.62 1.00 9.87
CA ARG A 137 6.84 1.32 10.62
C ARG A 137 7.20 2.80 10.56
N ALA A 138 7.11 3.42 9.38
CA ALA A 138 7.34 4.85 9.24
C ALA A 138 6.34 5.70 10.07
N GLU A 139 5.06 5.30 10.14
CA GLU A 139 4.07 5.94 11.03
C GLU A 139 4.46 5.83 12.50
N ILE A 140 4.88 4.64 12.95
CA ILE A 140 5.37 4.45 14.32
C ILE A 140 6.55 5.39 14.59
N ILE A 141 7.52 5.44 13.68
CA ILE A 141 8.72 6.29 13.80
C ILE A 141 8.38 7.78 13.87
N ARG A 142 7.44 8.26 13.05
CA ARG A 142 6.97 9.65 13.15
C ARG A 142 6.34 9.94 14.51
N ASN A 143 5.57 8.99 15.04
CA ASN A 143 4.94 9.13 16.34
C ASN A 143 5.93 9.08 17.51
N LEU A 144 7.10 8.44 17.34
CA LEU A 144 8.16 8.45 18.38
C LEU A 144 8.63 9.87 18.68
N LEU A 145 8.78 10.70 17.64
CA LEU A 145 9.23 12.08 17.79
C LEU A 145 8.29 12.89 18.70
N TRP A 146 6.97 12.68 18.58
CA TRP A 146 5.97 13.37 19.39
C TRP A 146 5.83 12.81 20.81
N LYS A 147 6.21 11.54 21.03
CA LYS A 147 6.10 10.88 22.34
C LYS A 147 7.35 11.03 23.20
N ILE A 148 8.52 10.99 22.58
CA ILE A 148 9.82 10.93 23.28
C ILE A 148 10.64 12.21 23.05
N GLY A 149 10.36 12.93 21.96
CA GLY A 149 11.11 14.12 21.56
C GLY A 149 12.26 13.78 20.61
N HIS A 150 13.15 14.75 20.39
CA HIS A 150 14.19 14.67 19.35
C HIS A 150 15.31 13.65 19.66
N VAL A 151 15.57 13.36 20.93
CA VAL A 151 16.61 12.41 21.36
C VAL A 151 15.98 11.04 21.57
N LEU A 152 16.46 10.04 20.83
CA LEU A 152 15.92 8.70 20.89
C LEU A 152 16.69 7.85 21.92
N PRO A 153 16.00 7.11 22.80
CA PRO A 153 16.62 6.15 23.70
C PRO A 153 17.37 5.05 22.92
N GLN A 154 18.49 4.59 23.47
CA GLN A 154 19.37 3.61 22.83
C GLN A 154 18.62 2.31 22.50
N GLU A 155 17.68 1.89 23.34
CA GLU A 155 16.90 0.66 23.16
C GLU A 155 16.02 0.69 21.91
N ILE A 156 15.61 1.88 21.46
CA ILE A 156 14.81 2.06 20.25
C ILE A 156 15.72 2.24 19.04
N GLU A 157 16.84 2.95 19.20
CA GLU A 157 17.85 3.12 18.15
C GLU A 157 18.41 1.77 17.68
N GLU A 158 18.66 0.84 18.60
CA GLU A 158 19.12 -0.52 18.27
C GLU A 158 18.09 -1.35 17.48
N LYS A 159 16.79 -1.00 17.55
CA LYS A 159 15.70 -1.69 16.85
C LYS A 159 15.42 -1.10 15.46
N LEU A 160 15.94 0.07 15.19
CA LEU A 160 15.79 0.76 13.91
C LEU A 160 16.79 0.22 12.90
N SER A 161 16.34 0.01 11.67
CA SER A 161 17.29 -0.16 10.57
C SER A 161 18.03 1.14 10.30
N HIS A 162 19.18 1.05 9.63
CA HIS A 162 19.93 2.22 9.17
C HIS A 162 19.04 3.22 8.41
N GLY A 163 18.26 2.73 7.44
CA GLY A 163 17.37 3.58 6.64
C GLY A 163 16.28 4.27 7.46
N GLU A 164 15.79 3.61 8.50
CA GLU A 164 14.80 4.20 9.42
C GLU A 164 15.40 5.23 10.36
N GLY A 165 16.62 5.00 10.84
CA GLY A 165 17.36 5.99 11.62
C GLY A 165 17.65 7.25 10.79
N GLU A 166 18.05 7.09 9.53
CA GLU A 166 18.21 8.21 8.61
C GLU A 166 16.89 8.94 8.34
N TYR A 167 15.80 8.19 8.14
CA TYR A 167 14.46 8.74 7.99
C TYR A 167 14.04 9.57 9.19
N TYR A 168 14.24 9.05 10.41
CA TYR A 168 13.95 9.76 11.66
C TYR A 168 14.74 11.07 11.76
N LYS A 169 16.05 11.04 11.48
CA LYS A 169 16.91 12.23 11.50
C LYS A 169 16.42 13.31 10.53
N LYS A 170 16.09 12.93 9.30
CA LYS A 170 15.54 13.85 8.28
C LYS A 170 14.19 14.42 8.70
N HIS A 171 13.30 13.59 9.22
CA HIS A 171 11.98 14.02 9.70
C HIS A 171 12.10 15.00 10.89
N SER A 172 12.94 14.67 11.86
CA SER A 172 13.24 15.49 13.03
C SER A 172 13.80 16.87 12.64
N ALA A 173 14.73 16.91 11.68
CA ALA A 173 15.29 18.16 11.17
C ALA A 173 14.25 19.01 10.43
N ALA A 174 13.42 18.40 9.58
CA ALA A 174 12.35 19.08 8.87
C ALA A 174 11.30 19.69 9.82
N LEU A 175 10.93 18.94 10.87
CA LEU A 175 10.01 19.44 11.89
C LEU A 175 10.60 20.61 12.68
N LYS A 176 11.86 20.51 13.09
CA LYS A 176 12.58 21.59 13.78
C LYS A 176 12.66 22.86 12.92
N TYR A 177 12.90 22.71 11.62
CA TYR A 177 12.88 23.82 10.67
C TYR A 177 11.49 24.47 10.57
N TYR A 178 10.43 23.67 10.56
CA TYR A 178 9.06 24.19 10.56
C TYR A 178 8.73 24.95 11.86
N MET A 179 9.07 24.39 13.03
CA MET A 179 8.87 25.04 14.34
C MET A 179 9.60 26.38 14.45
N SER A 180 10.82 26.48 13.92
CA SER A 180 11.58 27.74 13.93
C SER A 180 10.94 28.82 13.06
N LYS A 181 10.30 28.42 11.94
CA LYS A 181 9.56 29.35 11.07
C LYS A 181 8.27 29.84 11.69
N VAL A 182 7.56 29.00 12.43
CA VAL A 182 6.29 29.34 13.07
C VAL A 182 6.51 29.96 14.46
N MET A 183 7.74 29.93 14.99
CA MET A 183 8.10 30.38 16.34
C MET A 183 7.27 29.73 17.46
N VAL A 184 6.80 28.50 17.22
CA VAL A 184 5.99 27.73 18.16
C VAL A 184 6.62 26.35 18.32
N ASP A 185 6.84 25.96 19.57
CA ASP A 185 7.24 24.59 19.90
C ASP A 185 6.00 23.70 20.00
N LEU A 186 5.80 22.88 18.96
CA LEU A 186 4.66 21.95 18.89
C LEU A 186 4.90 20.68 19.70
N THR A 187 6.12 20.43 20.20
CA THR A 187 6.43 19.21 20.96
C THR A 187 6.04 19.31 22.43
N VAL A 188 5.84 20.53 22.94
CA VAL A 188 5.43 20.77 24.32
C VAL A 188 3.92 20.59 24.42
N VAL A 189 3.49 19.53 25.10
CA VAL A 189 2.08 19.34 25.47
C VAL A 189 1.66 20.54 26.33
N THR A 190 0.78 21.39 25.79
CA THR A 190 0.12 22.44 26.56
C THR A 190 -0.90 21.77 27.49
N SER A 191 -0.46 21.25 28.63
CA SER A 191 -1.39 20.98 29.72
C SER A 191 -2.04 22.32 30.11
N PRO A 192 -3.37 22.37 30.29
CA PRO A 192 -4.01 23.60 30.75
C PRO A 192 -3.36 23.95 32.08
N SER A 193 -2.83 25.17 32.21
CA SER A 193 -2.14 25.56 33.44
C SER A 193 -3.11 25.36 34.62
N PRO A 194 -2.64 24.85 35.77
CA PRO A 194 -3.49 24.85 36.96
C PRO A 194 -3.94 26.29 37.21
N SER A 195 -5.25 26.48 37.31
CA SER A 195 -5.87 27.78 37.59
C SER A 195 -5.26 28.35 38.87
N PRO A 196 -4.95 29.67 38.93
CA PRO A 196 -4.37 30.27 40.10
C PRO A 196 -5.30 30.08 41.32
N PRO A 197 -4.75 29.81 42.51
CA PRO A 197 -5.57 29.71 43.72
C PRO A 197 -6.26 31.05 43.99
N LEU A 198 -7.56 31.00 44.28
CA LEU A 198 -8.37 32.13 44.74
C LEU A 198 -7.86 32.69 46.07
#